data_AF-A0AAQ3SLW4-F1
#
_entry.id   AF-A0AAQ3SLW4-F1
#
_cell.length_a   1.000
_cell.length_b   1.000
_cell.length_c   1.000
_cell.angle_alpha   90.00
_cell.angle_beta   90.00
_cell.angle_gamma   90.00
#
_symmetry.space_group_name_H-M   'P 1'
#
loop_
_entity.id
_entity.type
_entity.pdbx_description
1 polymer ?
#
loop_
_entity_poly.entity_id
_entity_poly.type
_entity_poly.pdbx_seq_one_letter_code
_entity_poly.pdbx_strand_id
1 'polypeptide(L)'
;MADRSALSRPESLSEATALLRKNLAYFLVNYAAVVALTLAAHPGSLAALLALLATWCLLYALRPADAPTLAAFGRTFSDREVLGGLVAASAFVVFLTSVGSLIFSALALGAAVVCAHGACRVPEDLFLDEPDQANPLLSFAAAVTGGGRV
;
A
#
# COMPACT_ATOMS: atom_id res chain seq x y z
N MET A 1 35.17 -3.27 -9.05
CA MET A 1 35.36 -3.28 -7.58
C MET A 1 34.27 -2.41 -6.98
N ALA A 2 33.16 -3.01 -6.53
CA ALA A 2 32.15 -2.28 -5.78
C ALA A 2 32.69 -2.13 -4.35
N ASP A 3 32.93 -0.90 -3.92
CA ASP A 3 33.38 -0.61 -2.56
C ASP A 3 32.23 -0.93 -1.59
N ARG A 4 32.37 -2.02 -0.82
CA ARG A 4 31.36 -2.46 0.15
C ARG A 4 31.25 -1.50 1.34
N SER A 5 32.17 -0.55 1.50
CA SER A 5 32.14 0.45 2.56
C SER A 5 31.09 1.57 2.35
N ALA A 6 30.57 1.73 1.13
CA ALA A 6 29.57 2.75 0.81
C ALA A 6 28.12 2.34 1.15
N LEU A 7 27.89 1.08 1.52
CA LEU A 7 26.58 0.54 1.92
C LEU A 7 26.52 0.46 3.44
N SER A 8 26.24 1.59 4.10
CA SER A 8 25.89 1.61 5.52
C SER A 8 24.40 1.37 5.70
N ARG A 9 24.04 0.50 6.65
CA ARG A 9 22.65 0.36 7.09
C ARG A 9 22.29 1.63 7.88
N PRO A 10 21.27 2.40 7.50
CA PRO A 10 20.89 3.59 8.23
C PRO A 10 20.48 3.21 9.66
N GLU A 11 20.95 3.97 10.65
CA GLU A 11 20.71 3.67 12.06
C GLU A 11 19.30 4.10 12.49
N SER A 12 18.64 4.95 11.69
CA SER A 12 17.25 5.38 11.92
C SER A 12 16.46 5.62 10.62
N LEU A 13 15.13 5.59 10.71
CA LEU A 13 14.23 5.94 9.59
C LEU A 13 14.40 7.41 9.15
N SER A 14 14.74 8.31 10.08
CA SER A 14 15.02 9.71 9.78
C SER A 14 16.28 9.87 8.93
N GLU A 15 17.31 9.09 9.23
CA GLU A 15 18.55 9.07 8.45
C GLU A 15 18.33 8.44 7.06
N ALA A 16 17.60 7.31 7.00
CA ALA A 16 17.24 6.67 5.74
C ALA A 16 16.46 7.61 4.81
N THR A 17 15.48 8.36 5.33
CA THR A 17 14.69 9.32 4.55
C THR A 17 15.51 10.55 4.13
N ALA A 18 16.42 11.02 4.97
CA ALA A 18 17.33 12.11 4.63
C ALA A 18 18.30 11.71 3.51
N LEU A 19 18.88 10.51 3.58
CA LEU A 19 19.75 9.94 2.54
C LEU A 19 18.98 9.70 1.25
N LEU A 20 17.76 9.16 1.33
CA LEU A 20 16.89 8.96 0.17
C LEU A 20 16.59 10.29 -0.53
N ARG A 21 16.20 11.34 0.21
CA ARG A 21 15.92 12.66 -0.37
C ARG A 21 17.17 13.27 -1.02
N LYS A 22 18.34 13.14 -0.38
CA LYS A 22 19.61 13.64 -0.92
C LYS A 22 19.99 12.90 -2.21
N ASN A 23 19.87 11.58 -2.24
CA ASN A 23 20.19 10.77 -3.41
C ASN A 23 19.18 10.96 -4.54
N LEU A 24 17.89 11.08 -4.23
CA LEU A 24 16.84 11.40 -5.20
C LEU A 24 17.10 12.72 -5.90
N ALA A 25 17.44 13.78 -5.14
CA ALA A 25 17.75 15.08 -5.73
C ALA A 25 19.03 15.04 -6.57
N TYR A 26 20.06 14.33 -6.12
CA TYR A 26 21.35 14.24 -6.80
C TYR A 26 21.29 13.39 -8.09
N PHE A 27 20.54 12.28 -8.08
CA PHE A 27 20.45 11.33 -9.20
C PHE A 27 19.12 11.39 -9.94
N LEU A 28 18.32 12.45 -9.77
CA LEU A 28 16.98 12.58 -10.35
C LEU A 28 16.99 12.30 -11.86
N VAL A 29 17.98 12.86 -12.58
CA VAL A 29 18.11 12.68 -14.03
C VAL A 29 18.38 11.21 -14.38
N ASN A 30 19.25 10.53 -13.65
CA ASN A 30 19.55 9.11 -13.88
C ASN A 30 18.32 8.24 -13.59
N TYR A 31 17.60 8.52 -12.50
CA TYR A 31 16.38 7.80 -12.16
C TYR A 31 15.27 8.05 -13.17
N ALA A 32 15.08 9.29 -13.60
CA ALA A 32 14.13 9.65 -14.64
C ALA A 32 14.47 8.96 -15.97
N ALA A 33 15.74 8.91 -16.35
CA ALA A 33 16.19 8.22 -17.57
C ALA A 33 15.90 6.70 -17.51
N VAL A 34 16.17 6.05 -16.37
CA VAL A 34 15.84 4.63 -16.19
C VAL A 34 14.33 4.40 -16.30
N VAL A 35 13.51 5.20 -15.62
CA VAL A 35 12.04 5.10 -15.69
C VAL A 35 11.56 5.32 -17.12
N ALA A 36 12.05 6.35 -17.81
CA ALA A 36 11.67 6.66 -19.18
C ALA A 36 12.06 5.52 -20.14
N LEU A 37 13.26 4.93 -19.98
CA LEU A 37 13.72 3.82 -20.80
C LEU A 37 12.89 2.55 -20.55
N THR A 38 12.59 2.23 -19.29
CA THR A 38 11.69 1.13 -18.94
C THR A 38 10.30 1.34 -19.52
N LEU A 39 9.77 2.56 -19.48
CA LEU A 39 8.47 2.87 -20.04
C LEU A 39 8.47 2.78 -21.57
N ALA A 40 9.53 3.26 -22.22
CA ALA A 40 9.71 3.16 -23.66
C ALA A 40 9.83 1.70 -24.14
N ALA A 41 10.34 0.79 -23.30
CA ALA A 41 10.36 -0.65 -23.55
C ALA A 41 8.98 -1.31 -23.48
N HIS A 42 7.96 -0.63 -22.94
CA HIS A 42 6.58 -1.13 -22.82
C HIS A 42 5.61 -0.26 -23.64
N PRO A 43 5.51 -0.49 -24.97
CA PRO A 43 4.76 0.39 -25.88
C PRO A 43 3.28 0.54 -25.51
N GLY A 44 2.64 -0.49 -24.96
CA GLY A 44 1.25 -0.42 -24.49
C GLY A 44 1.07 0.52 -23.29
N SER A 45 1.99 0.46 -22.32
CA SER A 45 1.96 1.35 -21.15
C SER A 45 2.24 2.79 -21.55
N LEU A 46 3.23 3.00 -22.42
CA LEU A 46 3.54 4.32 -22.96
C LEU A 46 2.34 4.92 -23.70
N ALA A 47 1.70 4.15 -24.59
CA ALA A 47 0.53 4.58 -25.34
C ALA A 47 -0.64 4.96 -24.42
N ALA A 48 -0.93 4.15 -23.39
CA ALA A 48 -1.99 4.43 -22.43
C ALA A 48 -1.72 5.73 -21.63
N LEU A 49 -0.48 5.94 -21.18
CA LEU A 49 -0.09 7.18 -20.50
C LEU A 49 -0.14 8.41 -21.42
N LEU A 50 0.30 8.28 -22.68
CA LEU A 50 0.21 9.37 -23.65
C LEU A 50 -1.24 9.72 -23.99
N ALA A 51 -2.11 8.73 -24.14
CA ALA A 51 -3.54 8.95 -24.37
C ALA A 51 -4.20 9.65 -23.16
N LEU A 52 -3.86 9.22 -21.94
CA LEU A 52 -4.32 9.88 -20.72
C LEU A 52 -3.83 11.33 -20.64
N LEU A 53 -2.54 11.57 -20.92
CA LEU A 53 -1.96 12.91 -20.95
C LEU A 53 -2.62 13.79 -22.01
N ALA A 54 -2.83 13.27 -23.22
CA ALA A 54 -3.53 13.97 -24.29
C ALA A 54 -4.97 14.33 -23.86
N THR A 55 -5.66 13.44 -23.15
CA THR A 55 -7.00 13.69 -22.62
C THR A 55 -6.98 14.83 -21.60
N TRP A 56 -6.06 14.82 -20.64
CA TRP A 56 -5.87 15.93 -19.69
C TRP A 56 -5.56 17.26 -20.41
N CYS A 57 -4.68 17.22 -21.39
CA CYS A 57 -4.31 18.41 -22.15
C CYS A 57 -5.49 18.98 -22.92
N LEU A 58 -6.22 18.16 -23.67
CA LEU A 58 -7.34 18.60 -24.49
C LEU A 58 -8.54 19.07 -23.67
N LEU A 59 -8.80 18.42 -22.52
CA LEU A 59 -9.95 18.75 -21.68
C LEU A 59 -9.70 19.91 -20.71
N TYR A 60 -8.46 20.12 -20.27
CA TYR A 60 -8.14 21.15 -19.28
C TYR A 60 -6.97 22.06 -19.67
N ALA A 61 -5.78 21.52 -19.97
CA ALA A 61 -4.58 22.36 -20.09
C ALA A 61 -4.59 23.29 -21.32
N LEU A 62 -5.18 22.84 -22.42
CA LEU A 62 -5.28 23.55 -23.70
C LEU A 62 -6.71 24.09 -23.94
N ARG A 63 -7.63 23.89 -22.99
CA ARG A 63 -9.02 24.33 -23.15
C ARG A 63 -9.09 25.85 -22.91
N PRO A 64 -9.66 26.63 -23.86
CA PRO A 64 -9.86 28.07 -23.67
C PRO A 64 -10.73 28.37 -22.45
N ALA A 65 -10.44 29.46 -21.74
CA ALA A 65 -11.19 29.85 -20.53
C ALA A 65 -12.68 30.13 -20.81
N ASP A 66 -13.01 30.59 -22.01
CA ASP A 66 -14.38 30.89 -22.45
C ASP A 66 -15.05 29.70 -23.16
N ALA A 67 -14.46 28.51 -23.11
CA ALA A 67 -14.98 27.36 -23.83
C ALA A 67 -16.33 26.90 -23.25
N PRO A 68 -17.37 26.68 -24.09
CA PRO A 68 -18.66 26.19 -23.65
C PRO A 68 -18.53 24.81 -22.99
N THR A 69 -19.45 24.49 -22.07
CA THR A 69 -19.49 23.22 -21.33
C THR A 69 -19.34 22.02 -22.26
N LEU A 70 -18.53 21.03 -21.85
CA LEU A 70 -18.25 19.86 -22.66
C LEU A 70 -19.55 19.09 -22.92
N ALA A 71 -19.90 18.94 -24.19
CA ALA A 71 -21.07 18.18 -24.62
C ALA A 71 -20.64 17.01 -25.51
N ALA A 72 -21.14 15.81 -25.19
CA ALA A 72 -20.94 14.62 -26.00
C ALA A 72 -22.23 13.80 -26.02
N PHE A 73 -22.49 13.10 -27.13
CA PHE A 73 -23.70 12.26 -27.29
C PHE A 73 -25.03 12.97 -27.01
N GLY A 74 -25.11 14.28 -27.29
CA GLY A 74 -26.32 15.09 -27.04
C GLY A 74 -26.57 15.44 -25.57
N ARG A 75 -25.62 15.15 -24.67
CA ARG A 75 -25.66 15.55 -23.26
C ARG A 75 -24.54 16.53 -22.94
N THR A 76 -24.84 17.52 -22.12
CA THR A 76 -23.85 18.38 -21.48
C THR A 76 -23.33 17.71 -20.22
N PHE A 77 -22.02 17.69 -20.06
CA PHE A 77 -21.35 17.19 -18.87
C PHE A 77 -20.89 18.38 -18.03
N SER A 78 -21.14 18.30 -16.72
CA SER A 78 -20.59 19.28 -15.78
C SER A 78 -19.10 19.05 -15.58
N ASP A 79 -18.37 20.10 -15.21
CA ASP A 79 -16.93 20.01 -14.98
C ASP A 79 -16.55 18.97 -13.90
N ARG A 80 -17.43 18.74 -12.91
CA ARG A 80 -17.21 17.72 -11.87
C ARG A 80 -17.29 16.30 -12.42
N GLU A 81 -18.23 16.05 -13.33
CA GLU A 81 -18.38 14.73 -13.97
C GLU A 81 -17.19 14.45 -14.89
N VAL A 82 -16.74 15.45 -15.64
CA VAL A 82 -15.55 15.33 -16.50
C VAL A 82 -14.30 15.09 -15.64
N LEU A 83 -14.12 15.87 -14.57
CA LEU A 83 -12.99 15.69 -13.66
C LEU A 83 -13.03 14.31 -12.99
N GLY A 84 -14.19 13.90 -12.49
CA GLY A 84 -14.37 12.59 -11.86
C GLY A 84 -14.08 11.45 -12.82
N GLY A 85 -14.59 11.52 -14.05
CA GLY A 85 -14.29 10.55 -15.10
C GLY A 85 -12.80 10.51 -15.46
N LEU A 86 -12.15 11.67 -15.51
CA LEU A 86 -10.73 11.78 -15.83
C LEU A 86 -9.83 11.24 -14.70
N VAL A 87 -10.21 11.44 -13.44
CA VAL A 87 -9.56 10.82 -12.28
C VAL A 87 -9.75 9.31 -12.30
N ALA A 88 -10.96 8.83 -12.55
CA ALA A 88 -11.25 7.39 -12.64
C ALA A 88 -10.47 6.74 -13.80
N ALA A 89 -10.42 7.38 -14.97
CA ALA A 89 -9.62 6.93 -16.11
C ALA A 89 -8.12 6.92 -15.78
N SER A 90 -7.63 7.93 -15.04
CA SER A 90 -6.25 7.97 -14.58
C SER A 90 -5.92 6.79 -13.68
N ALA A 91 -6.77 6.52 -12.68
CA ALA A 91 -6.62 5.37 -11.80
C ALA A 91 -6.63 4.05 -12.60
N PHE A 92 -7.60 3.88 -13.50
CA PHE A 92 -7.72 2.69 -14.34
C PHE A 92 -6.48 2.44 -15.21
N VAL A 93 -5.95 3.49 -15.88
CA VAL A 93 -4.72 3.40 -16.68
C VAL A 93 -3.54 2.99 -15.79
N VAL A 94 -3.39 3.58 -14.61
CA VAL A 94 -2.33 3.20 -13.66
C VAL A 94 -2.43 1.71 -13.31
N PHE A 95 -3.63 1.19 -13.02
CA PHE A 95 -3.81 -0.25 -12.76
C PHE A 95 -3.46 -1.14 -13.96
N LEU A 96 -3.76 -0.69 -15.19
CA LEU A 96 -3.43 -1.44 -16.41
C LEU A 96 -1.94 -1.41 -16.75
N THR A 97 -1.17 -0.45 -16.25
CA THR A 97 0.28 -0.46 -16.48
C THR A 97 0.94 -1.69 -15.83
N SER A 98 2.04 -2.16 -16.43
CA SER A 98 2.79 -3.32 -15.93
C SER A 98 3.20 -3.16 -14.46
N VAL A 99 3.53 -1.94 -14.05
CA VAL A 99 3.91 -1.62 -12.66
C VAL A 99 2.69 -1.66 -11.73
N GLY A 100 1.57 -1.04 -12.12
CA GLY A 100 0.36 -1.01 -11.29
C GLY A 100 -0.24 -2.40 -11.08
N SER A 101 -0.30 -3.19 -12.15
CA SER A 101 -0.75 -4.59 -12.08
C SER A 101 0.14 -5.43 -11.18
N LEU A 102 1.47 -5.29 -11.24
CA LEU A 102 2.40 -6.01 -10.34
C LEU A 102 2.16 -5.66 -8.87
N ILE A 103 2.06 -4.37 -8.53
CA ILE A 103 1.84 -3.92 -7.15
C ILE A 103 0.50 -4.46 -6.64
N PHE A 104 -0.57 -4.30 -7.42
CA PHE A 104 -1.90 -4.76 -7.02
C PHE A 104 -1.94 -6.29 -6.85
N SER A 105 -1.32 -7.03 -7.76
CA SER A 105 -1.22 -8.50 -7.68
C SER A 105 -0.45 -8.94 -6.43
N ALA A 106 0.65 -8.27 -6.11
CA ALA A 106 1.44 -8.56 -4.92
C ALA A 106 0.67 -8.27 -3.62
N LEU A 107 -0.06 -7.14 -3.55
CA LEU A 107 -0.93 -6.85 -2.41
C LEU A 107 -2.06 -7.88 -2.27
N ALA A 108 -2.74 -8.22 -3.36
CA ALA A 108 -3.83 -9.18 -3.35
C ALA A 108 -3.35 -10.57 -2.91
N LEU A 109 -2.22 -11.02 -3.45
CA LEU A 109 -1.61 -12.29 -3.07
C LEU A 109 -1.13 -12.26 -1.60
N GLY A 110 -0.48 -11.19 -1.18
CA GLY A 110 -0.05 -11.00 0.20
C GLY A 110 -1.22 -11.03 1.18
N ALA A 111 -2.32 -10.35 0.86
CA ALA A 111 -3.56 -10.38 1.65
C ALA A 111 -4.15 -11.80 1.71
N ALA A 112 -4.19 -12.52 0.57
CA ALA A 112 -4.66 -13.90 0.54
C ALA A 112 -3.81 -14.82 1.43
N VAL A 113 -2.48 -14.66 1.40
CA VAL A 113 -1.56 -15.42 2.27
C VAL A 113 -1.76 -15.06 3.74
N VAL A 114 -1.92 -13.79 4.08
CA VAL A 114 -2.19 -13.35 5.47
C VAL A 114 -3.53 -13.91 5.97
N CYS A 115 -4.58 -13.85 5.14
CA CYS A 115 -5.88 -14.41 5.47
C CYS A 115 -5.82 -15.94 5.61
N ALA A 116 -5.14 -16.64 4.70
CA ALA A 116 -4.96 -18.10 4.79
C ALA A 116 -4.14 -18.49 6.02
N HIS A 117 -3.07 -17.76 6.32
CA HIS A 117 -2.30 -17.94 7.54
C HIS A 117 -3.17 -17.72 8.77
N GLY A 118 -3.92 -16.62 8.85
CA GLY A 118 -4.84 -16.33 9.96
C GLY A 118 -5.96 -17.35 10.12
N ALA A 119 -6.52 -17.86 9.03
CA ALA A 119 -7.57 -18.88 9.05
C ALA A 119 -7.05 -20.26 9.49
N CYS A 120 -5.80 -20.60 9.15
CA CYS A 120 -5.16 -21.83 9.57
C CYS A 120 -4.45 -21.73 10.94
N ARG A 121 -4.30 -20.53 11.50
CA ARG A 121 -3.64 -20.31 12.79
C ARG A 121 -4.66 -20.58 13.90
N VAL A 122 -4.65 -21.81 14.40
CA VAL A 122 -5.34 -22.19 15.63
C VAL A 122 -4.83 -21.25 16.73
N PRO A 123 -5.70 -20.46 17.39
CA PRO A 123 -5.34 -19.77 18.62
C PRO A 123 -4.95 -20.87 19.61
N GLU A 124 -3.69 -20.91 20.05
CA GLU A 124 -3.40 -21.74 21.22
C GLU A 124 -4.13 -21.09 22.38
N ASP A 125 -5.09 -21.84 22.94
CA ASP A 125 -5.92 -21.44 24.05
C ASP A 125 -5.03 -20.90 25.18
N LEU A 126 -5.06 -19.58 25.33
CA LEU A 126 -4.49 -18.88 26.45
C LEU A 126 -5.39 -19.14 27.66
N PHE A 127 -5.12 -20.24 28.36
CA PHE A 127 -5.61 -20.60 29.70
C PHE A 127 -7.13 -20.64 29.90
N LEU A 128 -7.76 -21.81 29.76
CA LEU A 128 -8.90 -22.22 30.59
C LEU A 128 -9.02 -23.76 30.55
N ASP A 129 -8.28 -24.44 31.42
CA ASP A 129 -8.65 -25.69 32.12
C ASP A 129 -7.40 -26.34 32.71
N GLU A 130 -6.79 -25.70 33.71
CA GLU A 130 -6.08 -26.46 34.74
C GLU A 130 -6.97 -26.42 35.99
N PRO A 131 -7.81 -27.46 36.23
CA PRO A 131 -8.59 -27.55 37.45
C PRO A 131 -7.66 -27.87 38.62
N ASP A 132 -7.76 -27.06 39.67
CA ASP A 132 -7.24 -27.27 41.02
C ASP A 132 -5.72 -27.54 41.15
N GLN A 133 -4.93 -26.49 40.97
CA GLN A 133 -3.75 -26.34 41.84
C GLN A 133 -4.24 -25.92 43.22
N ALA A 134 -4.67 -26.90 44.01
CA ALA A 134 -5.10 -26.74 45.39
C ALA A 134 -4.09 -25.87 46.15
N ASN A 135 -4.51 -24.66 46.51
CA ASN A 135 -3.69 -23.69 47.21
C ASN A 135 -3.36 -24.28 48.60
N PRO A 136 -2.10 -24.68 48.90
CA PRO A 136 -1.77 -25.44 50.11
C PRO A 136 -2.08 -24.67 51.41
N LEU A 137 -2.13 -23.34 51.31
CA LEU A 137 -2.51 -22.45 52.40
C LEU A 137 -4.02 -22.49 52.70
N LEU A 138 -4.88 -22.69 51.70
CA LEU A 138 -6.33 -22.80 51.91
C LEU A 138 -6.71 -24.17 52.48
N SER A 139 -6.03 -25.25 52.05
CA SER A 139 -6.21 -26.58 52.64
C SER A 139 -5.65 -26.68 54.07
N PHE A 140 -4.53 -26.01 54.36
CA PHE A 140 -4.00 -25.88 55.73
C PHE A 140 -4.93 -25.05 56.62
N ALA A 141 -5.43 -23.91 56.14
CA ALA A 141 -6.36 -23.07 56.90
C ALA A 141 -7.69 -23.79 57.18
N ALA A 142 -8.23 -24.54 56.21
CA ALA A 142 -9.41 -25.39 56.40
C ALA A 142 -9.16 -26.53 57.41
N ALA A 143 -7.99 -27.17 57.40
CA ALA A 143 -7.63 -28.18 58.40
C ALA A 143 -7.46 -27.57 59.81
N VAL A 144 -6.91 -26.37 59.92
CA VAL A 144 -6.77 -25.62 61.19
C VAL A 144 -8.12 -25.12 61.72
N THR A 145 -9.06 -24.78 60.84
CA THR A 145 -10.39 -24.26 61.23
C THR A 145 -11.45 -25.35 61.38
N GLY A 146 -11.26 -26.53 60.77
CA GLY A 146 -12.16 -27.68 60.87
C GLY A 146 -11.88 -28.61 62.06
N GLY A 147 -10.75 -28.46 62.77
CA GLY A 147 -10.33 -29.33 63.87
C GLY A 147 -10.91 -29.01 65.25
N GLY A 148 -12.06 -28.34 65.33
CA GLY A 148 -12.57 -27.81 66.59
C GLY A 148 -14.09 -27.90 66.76
N ARG A 149 -14.62 -29.12 66.92
CA ARG A 149 -15.71 -29.46 67.87
C ARG A 149 -16.20 -30.91 67.70
N VAL A 150 -15.95 -31.68 68.78
CA VAL A 150 -16.62 -32.91 69.29
C VAL A 150 -16.59 -34.15 68.41
#